data_AF-A0A0F9BLS6-F1
#
_entry.id   AF-A0A0F9BLS6-F1
#
_cell.length_a   1.000
_cell.length_b   1.000
_cell.length_c   1.000
_cell.angle_alpha   90.00
_cell.angle_beta   90.00
_cell.angle_gamma   90.00
#
_symmetry.space_group_name_H-M   'P 1'
#
loop_
_entity.id
_entity.type
_entity.pdbx_description
1 polymer ?
#
loop_
_entity_poly.entity_id
_entity_poly.type
_entity_poly.pdbx_seq_one_letter_code
_entity_poly.pdbx_strand_id
1 'polypeptide(L)'
;MKTHFILIISTFLMLNSCKTEKKEVKSETAIEETETTSKTNDWVYLFDGSTTEGWRAYNAEDLPPQWVIEDSTLTFDTEKRTEENRKGGNDIIYAAEEYDNFELAWEWKIPEGGNSGMLYHIQEGDWSIPEVSPEYQMLDDFKWEEINDAI
;
A
#
# COMPACT_ATOMS: atom_id res chain seq x y z
N MET A 1 -28.52 87.25 18.08
CA MET A 1 -29.98 87.20 17.85
C MET A 1 -30.24 86.29 16.66
N LYS A 2 -31.15 85.31 16.83
CA LYS A 2 -31.79 84.44 15.82
C LYS A 2 -30.89 83.33 15.24
N THR A 3 -30.99 82.06 15.67
CA THR A 3 -32.00 81.00 15.40
C THR A 3 -32.15 80.60 13.92
N HIS A 4 -32.57 79.33 13.73
CA HIS A 4 -33.02 78.60 12.52
C HIS A 4 -31.90 77.72 11.92
N PHE A 5 -31.84 76.40 12.15
CA PHE A 5 -32.80 75.27 12.08
C PHE A 5 -33.11 74.85 10.61
N ILE A 6 -32.81 73.56 10.34
CA ILE A 6 -33.28 72.68 9.25
C ILE A 6 -32.68 72.99 7.84
N LEU A 7 -32.39 72.09 6.89
CA LEU A 7 -32.79 70.71 6.55
C LEU A 7 -31.84 70.21 5.41
N ILE A 8 -31.81 68.89 5.16
CA ILE A 8 -31.66 68.23 3.83
C ILE A 8 -30.28 67.77 3.31
N ILE A 9 -30.17 66.43 3.25
CA ILE A 9 -29.80 65.55 2.10
C ILE A 9 -28.39 65.68 1.49
N SER A 10 -27.60 64.60 1.61
CA SER A 10 -27.20 63.73 0.47
C SER A 10 -25.86 63.06 0.74
N THR A 11 -25.86 61.73 0.66
CA THR A 11 -24.85 60.85 0.04
C THR A 11 -23.46 61.44 -0.27
N PHE A 12 -22.40 60.89 0.34
CA PHE A 12 -21.13 60.64 -0.35
C PHE A 12 -20.21 59.68 0.41
N LEU A 13 -19.63 58.71 -0.31
CA LEU A 13 -18.52 57.83 0.08
C LEU A 13 -17.32 58.65 0.60
N MET A 14 -16.44 58.04 1.42
CA MET A 14 -15.00 57.87 1.11
C MET A 14 -14.25 57.17 2.27
N LEU A 15 -13.62 56.05 1.91
CA LEU A 15 -12.23 55.64 2.18
C LEU A 15 -11.51 56.33 3.35
N ASN A 16 -11.11 55.56 4.36
CA ASN A 16 -9.98 55.93 5.22
C ASN A 16 -8.76 55.06 4.85
N SER A 17 -7.86 55.70 4.10
CA SER A 17 -6.52 55.26 3.80
C SER A 17 -5.53 55.96 4.76
N CYS A 18 -4.72 55.13 5.41
CA CYS A 18 -3.36 55.34 5.92
C CYS A 18 -2.94 56.69 6.54
N LYS A 19 -2.39 56.59 7.76
CA LYS A 19 -1.12 57.26 8.05
C LYS A 19 -0.21 56.40 8.94
N THR A 20 0.95 56.12 8.38
CA THR A 20 2.08 55.36 8.92
C THR A 20 2.98 56.26 9.78
N GLU A 21 3.49 55.74 10.90
CA GLU A 21 4.81 56.10 11.41
C GLU A 21 5.61 54.83 11.72
N LYS A 22 6.80 54.74 11.10
CA LYS A 22 7.77 53.65 11.23
C LYS A 22 8.59 53.83 12.51
N LYS A 23 8.75 52.74 13.27
CA LYS A 23 9.91 52.52 14.15
C LYS A 23 10.42 51.11 13.87
N GLU A 24 11.69 51.01 13.46
CA GLU A 24 12.35 49.75 13.12
C GLU A 24 12.51 48.87 14.37
N VAL A 25 12.11 47.60 14.26
CA VAL A 25 12.53 46.51 15.15
C VAL A 25 12.91 45.30 14.31
N LYS A 26 14.03 44.74 14.72
CA LYS A 26 14.86 43.70 14.13
C LYS A 26 14.07 42.39 13.91
N SER A 27 14.32 41.81 12.74
CA SER A 27 13.90 40.48 12.29
C SER A 27 14.13 39.38 13.32
N GLU A 28 13.05 38.74 13.75
CA GLU A 28 13.02 37.32 14.12
C GLU A 28 11.67 36.78 13.62
N THR A 29 11.72 36.16 12.45
CA THR A 29 10.60 35.47 11.83
C THR A 29 10.32 34.21 12.65
N ALA A 30 9.37 34.28 13.58
CA ALA A 30 8.68 33.09 14.05
C ALA A 30 7.68 32.70 12.96
N ILE A 31 8.15 31.92 11.99
CA ILE A 31 7.27 31.12 11.15
C ILE A 31 6.67 30.10 12.10
N GLU A 32 5.41 30.29 12.46
CA GLU A 32 4.58 29.20 12.94
C GLU A 32 4.44 28.26 11.73
N GLU A 33 5.42 27.37 11.57
CA GLU A 33 5.27 26.15 10.79
C GLU A 33 4.15 25.38 11.48
N THR A 34 2.91 25.66 11.06
CA THR A 34 1.92 24.60 11.00
C THR A 34 2.53 23.54 10.08
N GLU A 35 3.25 22.61 10.69
CA GLU A 35 3.55 21.32 10.09
C GLU A 35 2.21 20.70 9.72
N THR A 36 1.75 20.98 8.51
CA THR A 36 1.00 20.00 7.76
C THR A 36 1.96 18.84 7.55
N THR A 37 2.04 17.99 8.58
CA THR A 37 2.42 16.60 8.45
C THR A 37 1.44 16.01 7.45
N SER A 38 1.79 16.13 6.17
CA SER A 38 1.27 15.27 5.13
C SER A 38 1.67 13.87 5.56
N LYS A 39 0.80 13.18 6.30
CA LYS A 39 0.86 11.73 6.47
C LYS A 39 0.71 11.11 5.09
N THR A 40 1.82 11.07 4.36
CA THR A 40 1.98 10.12 3.27
C THR A 40 1.87 8.75 3.93
N ASN A 41 0.92 7.94 3.46
CA ASN A 41 0.80 6.56 3.88
C ASN A 41 2.13 5.85 3.58
N ASP A 42 2.87 5.44 4.60
CA ASP A 42 4.19 4.77 4.54
C ASP A 42 4.13 3.33 3.97
N TRP A 43 3.12 3.01 3.16
CA TRP A 43 2.93 1.69 2.59
C TRP A 43 3.76 1.51 1.31
N VAL A 44 4.49 0.40 1.24
CA VAL A 44 5.21 -0.06 0.04
C VAL A 44 4.33 -1.06 -0.70
N TYR A 45 4.11 -0.84 -1.99
CA TYR A 45 3.39 -1.80 -2.83
C TYR A 45 4.35 -2.89 -3.30
N LEU A 46 4.14 -4.12 -2.84
CA LEU A 46 4.90 -5.29 -3.28
C LEU A 46 4.45 -5.80 -4.65
N PHE A 47 3.28 -5.38 -5.13
CA PHE A 47 2.74 -5.71 -6.44
C PHE A 47 2.01 -4.51 -7.02
N ASP A 48 2.34 -4.14 -8.26
CA ASP A 48 1.80 -2.95 -8.93
C ASP A 48 0.55 -3.23 -9.77
N GLY A 49 0.12 -4.49 -9.87
CA GLY A 49 -1.02 -4.93 -10.69
C GLY A 49 -0.68 -5.26 -12.15
N SER A 50 0.57 -5.13 -12.58
CA SER A 50 0.96 -5.17 -14.00
C SER A 50 2.32 -5.80 -14.28
N THR A 51 3.22 -5.82 -13.30
CA THR A 51 4.55 -6.43 -13.38
C THR A 51 4.77 -7.40 -12.22
N THR A 52 5.71 -8.32 -12.41
CA THR A 52 6.18 -9.24 -11.37
C THR A 52 7.54 -8.80 -10.85
N GLU A 53 7.85 -7.49 -10.91
CA GLU A 53 9.12 -6.97 -10.43
C GLU A 53 9.29 -7.27 -8.92
N GLY A 54 10.47 -7.77 -8.56
CA GLY A 54 10.76 -8.25 -7.21
C GLY A 54 10.27 -9.66 -6.90
N TRP A 55 9.40 -10.26 -7.71
CA TRP A 55 8.92 -11.64 -7.50
C TRP A 55 9.70 -12.65 -8.34
N ARG A 56 10.12 -13.74 -7.71
CA ARG A 56 10.75 -14.89 -8.36
C ARG A 56 10.42 -16.19 -7.63
N ALA A 57 10.76 -17.33 -8.20
CA ALA A 57 10.65 -18.61 -7.52
C ALA A 57 11.53 -18.66 -6.27
N TYR A 58 11.07 -19.34 -5.23
CA TYR A 58 11.94 -19.72 -4.12
C TYR A 58 13.07 -20.64 -4.60
N ASN A 59 14.31 -20.33 -4.20
CA ASN A 59 15.56 -20.97 -4.63
C ASN A 59 15.87 -20.86 -6.14
N ALA A 60 15.27 -19.90 -6.86
CA ALA A 60 15.57 -19.67 -8.27
C ALA A 60 15.44 -18.20 -8.67
N GLU A 61 16.02 -17.84 -9.82
CA GLU A 61 16.10 -16.45 -10.30
C GLU A 61 14.85 -16.00 -11.07
N ASP A 62 14.16 -16.95 -11.70
CA ASP A 62 13.03 -16.67 -12.58
C ASP A 62 11.69 -16.94 -11.89
N LEU A 63 10.65 -16.24 -12.31
CA LEU A 63 9.28 -16.54 -11.91
C LEU A 63 8.80 -17.83 -12.60
N PRO A 64 8.11 -18.75 -11.89
CA PRO A 64 7.53 -19.93 -12.53
C PRO A 64 6.47 -19.53 -13.56
N PRO A 65 6.39 -20.20 -14.73
CA PRO A 65 5.48 -19.82 -15.82
C PRO A 65 3.98 -19.96 -15.48
N GLN A 66 3.65 -20.63 -14.37
CA GLN A 66 2.30 -20.76 -13.84
C GLN A 66 1.87 -19.50 -13.09
N TRP A 67 2.80 -18.70 -12.56
CA TRP A 67 2.46 -17.41 -11.97
C TRP A 67 2.31 -16.37 -13.07
N VAL A 68 1.10 -15.84 -13.16
CA VAL A 68 0.67 -14.95 -14.23
C VAL A 68 -0.05 -13.75 -13.65
N ILE A 69 -0.16 -12.68 -14.43
CA ILE A 69 -1.01 -11.54 -14.08
C ILE A 69 -2.27 -11.62 -14.94
N GLU A 70 -3.41 -11.77 -14.29
CA GLU A 70 -4.74 -11.77 -14.91
C GLU A 70 -5.63 -10.77 -14.18
N ASP A 71 -6.29 -9.87 -14.92
CA ASP A 71 -7.16 -8.84 -14.35
C ASP A 71 -6.50 -8.06 -13.18
N SER A 72 -5.24 -7.69 -13.36
CA SER A 72 -4.40 -7.03 -12.35
C SER A 72 -4.20 -7.81 -11.05
N THR A 73 -4.31 -9.15 -11.10
CA THR A 73 -4.11 -10.07 -9.99
C THR A 73 -2.94 -10.99 -10.30
N LEU A 74 -1.97 -11.10 -9.40
CA LEU A 74 -0.95 -12.15 -9.44
C LEU A 74 -1.60 -13.47 -9.04
N THR A 75 -1.67 -14.43 -9.96
CA THR A 75 -2.43 -15.68 -9.79
C THR A 75 -1.65 -16.89 -10.30
N PHE A 76 -1.95 -18.06 -9.74
CA PHE A 76 -1.39 -19.34 -10.16
C PHE A 76 -2.34 -20.03 -11.16
N ASP A 77 -1.90 -20.15 -12.41
CA ASP A 77 -2.63 -20.83 -13.48
C ASP A 77 -2.34 -22.33 -13.49
N THR A 78 -3.33 -23.12 -13.05
CA THR A 78 -3.23 -24.57 -12.98
C THR A 78 -3.20 -25.26 -14.35
N GLU A 79 -3.71 -24.61 -15.40
CA GLU A 79 -3.73 -25.17 -16.77
C GLU A 79 -2.35 -25.14 -17.42
N LYS A 80 -1.46 -24.24 -16.96
CA LYS A 80 -0.05 -24.18 -17.39
C LYS A 80 0.84 -25.22 -16.73
N ARG A 81 0.27 -26.11 -15.90
CA ARG A 81 1.00 -27.21 -15.27
C ARG A 81 1.27 -28.33 -16.29
N THR A 82 2.54 -28.55 -16.59
CA THR A 82 3.05 -29.66 -17.39
C THR A 82 3.64 -30.74 -16.48
N GLU A 83 3.86 -31.95 -17.01
CA GLU A 83 4.55 -33.00 -16.24
C GLU A 83 6.00 -32.61 -15.89
N GLU A 84 6.62 -31.75 -16.71
CA GLU A 84 7.98 -31.23 -16.49
C GLU A 84 8.04 -30.24 -15.32
N ASN A 85 7.04 -29.36 -15.18
CA ASN A 85 7.00 -28.33 -14.12
C ASN A 85 6.15 -28.75 -12.90
N ARG A 86 5.77 -30.03 -12.81
CA ARG A 86 4.97 -30.59 -11.72
C ARG A 86 5.76 -30.78 -10.42
N LYS A 87 7.10 -30.85 -10.49
CA LYS A 87 7.96 -31.19 -9.34
C LYS A 87 8.61 -29.94 -8.75
N GLY A 88 7.98 -29.38 -7.72
CA GLY A 88 8.55 -28.33 -6.85
C GLY A 88 8.74 -26.96 -7.52
N GLY A 89 9.11 -25.95 -6.73
CA GLY A 89 9.48 -24.61 -7.22
C GLY A 89 8.31 -23.74 -7.70
N ASN A 90 7.09 -24.06 -7.27
CA ASN A 90 5.92 -23.24 -7.59
C ASN A 90 5.67 -22.14 -6.55
N ASP A 91 6.35 -22.17 -5.42
CA ASP A 91 6.24 -21.09 -4.45
C ASP A 91 7.10 -19.90 -4.90
N ILE A 92 6.61 -18.69 -4.69
CA ILE A 92 7.29 -17.45 -5.06
C ILE A 92 7.64 -16.64 -3.82
N ILE A 93 8.69 -15.84 -3.96
CA ILE A 93 9.21 -14.93 -2.95
C ILE A 93 9.29 -13.52 -3.53
N TYR A 94 8.92 -12.52 -2.73
CA TYR A 94 9.33 -11.14 -2.99
C TYR A 94 10.78 -10.97 -2.51
N ALA A 95 11.71 -10.95 -3.45
CA ALA A 95 13.15 -10.99 -3.19
C ALA A 95 13.88 -9.66 -3.43
N ALA A 96 13.14 -8.58 -3.76
CA ALA A 96 13.75 -7.26 -3.94
C ALA A 96 14.23 -6.65 -2.60
N GLU A 97 13.61 -7.02 -1.49
CA GLU A 97 13.95 -6.53 -0.15
C GLU A 97 13.58 -7.56 0.92
N GLU A 98 14.41 -7.67 1.96
CA GLU A 98 14.14 -8.45 3.16
C GLU A 98 13.53 -7.56 4.25
N TYR A 99 12.51 -8.06 4.94
CA TYR A 99 11.82 -7.33 6.00
C TYR A 99 11.96 -8.06 7.35
N ASP A 100 12.37 -7.32 8.38
CA ASP A 100 12.40 -7.80 9.77
C ASP A 100 11.04 -7.54 10.45
N ASN A 101 10.77 -6.29 10.83
CA ASN A 101 9.47 -5.88 11.37
C ASN A 101 8.63 -5.24 10.26
N PHE A 102 7.42 -5.76 10.04
CA PHE A 102 6.51 -5.24 9.01
C PHE A 102 5.04 -5.38 9.42
N GLU A 103 4.18 -4.61 8.75
CA GLU A 103 2.74 -4.84 8.67
C GLU A 103 2.42 -5.13 7.20
N LEU A 104 1.70 -6.22 6.93
CA LEU A 104 1.34 -6.63 5.57
C LEU A 104 -0.19 -6.62 5.42
N ALA A 105 -0.65 -5.97 4.36
CA ALA A 105 -2.04 -5.98 3.95
C ALA A 105 -2.15 -6.51 2.52
N TRP A 106 -3.02 -7.50 2.30
CA TRP A 106 -3.31 -8.06 0.99
C TRP A 106 -4.73 -8.61 0.94
N GLU A 107 -5.22 -8.78 -0.28
CA GLU A 107 -6.45 -9.51 -0.56
C GLU A 107 -6.10 -10.81 -1.28
N TRP A 108 -6.84 -11.87 -1.02
CA TRP A 108 -6.64 -13.17 -1.65
C TRP A 108 -7.97 -13.84 -1.95
N LYS A 109 -7.92 -14.74 -2.94
CA LYS A 109 -9.04 -15.58 -3.36
C LYS A 109 -8.48 -16.93 -3.78
N ILE A 110 -9.21 -17.98 -3.46
CA ILE A 110 -8.89 -19.36 -3.85
C ILE A 110 -10.10 -19.98 -4.56
N PRO A 111 -9.88 -20.98 -5.45
CA PRO A 111 -10.97 -21.77 -6.01
C PRO A 111 -11.56 -22.71 -4.95
N GLU A 112 -12.67 -23.36 -5.29
CA GLU A 112 -13.26 -24.43 -4.47
C GLU A 112 -12.21 -25.52 -4.17
N GLY A 113 -12.04 -25.87 -2.89
CA GLY A 113 -11.04 -26.83 -2.43
C GLY A 113 -9.59 -26.31 -2.49
N GLY A 114 -9.38 -25.02 -2.73
CA GLY A 114 -8.04 -24.43 -2.81
C GLY A 114 -7.29 -24.48 -1.48
N ASN A 115 -5.96 -24.53 -1.59
CA ASN A 115 -5.01 -24.50 -0.48
C ASN A 115 -3.78 -23.71 -0.93
N SER A 116 -3.40 -22.72 -0.14
CA SER A 116 -2.24 -21.85 -0.37
C SER A 116 -1.79 -21.23 0.96
N GLY A 117 -0.72 -20.46 0.95
CA GLY A 117 -0.21 -19.81 2.15
C GLY A 117 0.54 -18.53 1.85
N MET A 118 0.52 -17.61 2.82
CA MET A 118 1.43 -16.45 2.85
C MET A 118 2.49 -16.74 3.92
N LEU A 119 3.72 -16.98 3.47
CA LEU A 119 4.84 -17.34 4.33
C LEU A 119 5.73 -16.11 4.52
N TYR A 120 6.30 -15.97 5.72
CA TYR A 120 7.14 -14.82 6.07
C TYR A 120 8.35 -15.24 6.89
N HIS A 121 9.36 -14.36 6.96
CA HIS A 121 10.67 -14.66 7.56
C HIS A 121 11.31 -15.93 6.98
N ILE A 122 11.15 -16.10 5.66
CA ILE A 122 11.63 -17.29 4.95
C ILE A 122 13.14 -17.19 4.69
N GLN A 123 13.82 -18.33 4.62
CA GLN A 123 15.24 -18.41 4.31
C GLN A 123 15.46 -19.37 3.15
N GLU A 124 16.13 -18.91 2.08
CA GLU A 124 16.53 -19.77 0.95
C GLU A 124 17.69 -20.70 1.33
N GLY A 125 17.73 -21.87 0.70
CA GLY A 125 18.70 -22.93 0.98
C GLY A 125 18.15 -24.34 0.77
N ASP A 126 18.81 -25.32 1.39
CA ASP A 126 18.48 -26.75 1.28
C ASP A 126 17.28 -27.17 2.17
N TRP A 127 16.32 -26.26 2.37
CA TRP A 127 15.11 -26.47 3.15
C TRP A 127 13.87 -26.19 2.32
N SER A 128 12.79 -26.91 2.60
CA SER A 128 11.48 -26.53 2.10
C SER A 128 10.94 -25.32 2.89
N ILE A 129 10.17 -24.47 2.23
CA ILE A 129 9.67 -23.22 2.83
C ILE A 129 8.94 -23.48 4.17
N PRO A 130 8.02 -24.47 4.29
CA PRO A 130 7.31 -24.71 5.54
C PRO A 130 8.20 -25.15 6.72
N GLU A 131 9.42 -25.62 6.47
CA GLU A 131 10.36 -26.00 7.53
C GLU A 131 11.02 -24.78 8.21
N VAL A 132 11.06 -23.64 7.51
CA VAL A 132 11.85 -22.47 7.91
C VAL A 132 11.01 -21.21 8.08
N SER A 133 9.69 -21.28 7.91
CA SER A 133 8.83 -20.10 7.96
C SER A 133 7.50 -20.36 8.66
N PRO A 134 6.99 -19.40 9.44
CA PRO A 134 5.57 -19.32 9.75
C PRO A 134 4.73 -19.08 8.49
N GLU A 135 3.48 -19.56 8.53
CA GLU A 135 2.53 -19.45 7.43
C GLU A 135 1.18 -18.90 7.92
N TYR A 136 0.64 -17.90 7.21
CA TYR A 136 -0.78 -17.58 7.24
C TYR A 136 -1.48 -18.45 6.19
N GLN A 137 -2.32 -19.37 6.67
CA GLN A 137 -3.00 -20.36 5.83
C GLN A 137 -4.15 -19.72 5.03
N MET A 138 -4.26 -20.09 3.75
CA MET A 138 -5.34 -19.71 2.84
C MET A 138 -6.02 -20.98 2.31
N LEU A 139 -7.07 -21.41 2.99
CA LEU A 139 -7.72 -22.70 2.74
C LEU A 139 -9.20 -22.54 2.47
N ASP A 140 -9.75 -23.41 1.61
CA ASP A 140 -11.19 -23.63 1.56
C ASP A 140 -11.56 -24.59 2.70
N ASP A 141 -11.86 -23.99 3.85
CA ASP A 141 -12.18 -24.69 5.09
C ASP A 141 -13.32 -25.72 4.94
N PHE A 142 -14.21 -25.55 3.96
CA PHE A 142 -15.37 -26.43 3.80
C PHE A 142 -15.15 -27.55 2.80
N LYS A 143 -14.37 -27.30 1.74
CA LYS A 143 -14.22 -28.25 0.63
C LYS A 143 -12.88 -28.93 0.58
N TRP A 144 -11.83 -28.35 1.14
CA TRP A 144 -10.51 -28.95 1.08
C TRP A 144 -10.48 -30.33 1.74
N GLU A 145 -11.03 -30.48 2.95
CA GLU A 145 -11.04 -31.76 3.66
C GLU A 145 -11.90 -32.81 2.95
N GLU A 146 -13.06 -32.39 2.44
CA GLU A 146 -14.00 -33.24 1.68
C GLU A 146 -13.33 -33.83 0.44
N ILE A 147 -12.57 -33.01 -0.31
CA ILE A 147 -11.92 -33.42 -1.56
C ILE A 147 -10.71 -34.33 -1.31
N ASN A 148 -10.01 -34.15 -0.18
CA ASN A 148 -8.75 -34.84 0.11
C ASN A 148 -8.88 -36.04 1.07
N ASP A 149 -10.10 -36.47 1.39
CA ASP A 149 -10.39 -37.57 2.34
C ASP A 149 -9.62 -37.40 3.67
N ALA A 150 -9.55 -36.17 4.18
CA ALA A 150 -8.74 -35.83 5.36
C ALA A 150 -9.42 -36.16 6.72
N ILE A 151 -10.56 -36.87 6.70
CA ILE A 151 -11.41 -37.20 7.88
C ILE A 151 -11.49 -38.71 8.10
#